data_AF-A0A8T2WHA6-F1
#
_entry.id   AF-A0A8T2WHA6-F1
#
_cell.length_a   1.000
_cell.length_b   1.000
_cell.length_c   1.000
_cell.angle_alpha   90.00
_cell.angle_beta   90.00
_cell.angle_gamma   90.00
#
_symmetry.space_group_name_H-M   'P 1'
#
loop_
_entity.id
_entity.type
_entity.pdbx_description
1 polymer ?
#
loop_
_entity_poly.entity_id
_entity_poly.type
_entity_poly.pdbx_seq_one_letter_code
_entity_poly.pdbx_strand_id
1 'polypeptide(L)'
;MREDWMRTTPPSLLSLTIDTAVLHLSNFSDLSSIPDHIILDLLLRTLKAGKLTEKVLKLFVATGNDKVLAFIQALNIQHVITPVLPT
;
A
#
# COMPACT_ATOMS: atom_id res chain seq x y z
N MET A 1 -5.00 9.89 -34.85
CA MET A 1 -6.34 9.72 -34.27
C MET A 1 -6.31 8.41 -33.48
N ARG A 2 -5.99 8.52 -32.19
CA ARG A 2 -6.06 7.53 -31.08
C ARG A 2 -5.54 6.11 -31.34
N GLU A 3 -4.25 5.94 -31.09
CA GLU A 3 -3.63 4.66 -30.74
C GLU A 3 -3.84 4.37 -29.23
N ASP A 4 -4.95 3.74 -28.85
CA ASP A 4 -5.27 3.40 -27.45
C ASP A 4 -5.67 1.92 -27.23
N TRP A 5 -5.27 1.02 -28.13
CA TRP A 5 -5.42 -0.43 -27.92
C TRP A 5 -4.15 -1.01 -27.30
N MET A 6 -3.77 -0.50 -26.13
CA MET A 6 -2.69 -1.07 -25.32
C MET A 6 -3.17 -2.36 -24.62
N ARG A 7 -2.64 -3.50 -25.12
CA ARG A 7 -2.28 -4.71 -24.38
C ARG A 7 -3.44 -5.55 -23.79
N THR A 8 -4.08 -6.31 -24.67
CA THR A 8 -5.11 -7.32 -24.42
C THR A 8 -4.57 -8.63 -23.81
N THR A 9 -3.82 -8.55 -22.71
CA THR A 9 -3.68 -9.73 -21.82
C THR A 9 -4.67 -9.55 -20.69
N PRO A 10 -5.62 -10.48 -20.48
CA PRO A 10 -6.55 -10.38 -19.38
C PRO A 10 -5.75 -10.25 -18.08
N PRO A 11 -6.17 -9.36 -17.16
CA PRO A 11 -5.48 -9.22 -15.90
C PRO A 11 -5.47 -10.57 -15.20
N SER A 12 -4.30 -11.00 -14.73
CA SER A 12 -4.22 -12.21 -13.91
C SER A 12 -5.10 -12.04 -12.68
N LEU A 13 -5.67 -13.14 -12.18
CA LEU A 13 -6.50 -13.13 -10.97
C LEU A 13 -5.81 -12.36 -9.83
N LEU A 14 -4.52 -12.59 -9.64
CA LEU A 14 -3.70 -11.91 -8.65
C LEU A 14 -3.73 -10.37 -8.82
N SER A 15 -3.57 -9.88 -10.06
CA SER A 15 -3.61 -8.43 -10.34
C SER A 15 -4.98 -7.83 -10.04
N LEU A 16 -6.06 -8.54 -10.41
CA LEU A 16 -7.44 -8.12 -10.12
C LEU A 16 -7.73 -8.14 -8.61
N THR A 17 -7.25 -9.17 -7.92
CA THR A 17 -7.37 -9.30 -6.46
C THR A 17 -6.67 -8.15 -5.76
N ILE A 18 -5.45 -7.79 -6.16
CA ILE A 18 -4.73 -6.67 -5.54
C ILE A 18 -5.46 -5.35 -5.82
N ASP A 19 -5.88 -5.11 -7.06
CA ASP A 19 -6.62 -3.88 -7.41
C ASP A 19 -7.90 -3.72 -6.57
N THR A 20 -8.65 -4.82 -6.42
CA THR A 20 -9.84 -4.87 -5.55
C THR A 20 -9.49 -4.68 -4.08
N ALA A 21 -8.40 -5.30 -3.61
CA ALA A 21 -7.94 -5.16 -2.23
C ALA A 21 -7.54 -3.71 -1.89
N VAL A 22 -6.91 -2.97 -2.83
CA VAL A 22 -6.62 -1.54 -2.66
C VAL A 22 -7.89 -0.72 -2.44
N LEU A 23 -8.98 -1.05 -3.13
CA LEU A 23 -10.26 -0.33 -2.98
C LEU A 23 -10.87 -0.51 -1.59
N HIS A 24 -10.72 -1.71 -1.01
CA HIS A 24 -11.31 -2.11 0.26
C HIS A 24 -10.31 -2.14 1.42
N LEU A 25 -9.09 -1.62 1.23
CA LEU A 25 -7.99 -1.77 2.18
C LEU A 25 -8.35 -1.26 3.59
N SER A 26 -9.11 -0.18 3.68
CA SER A 26 -9.59 0.42 4.93
C SER A 26 -10.51 -0.48 5.77
N ASN A 27 -11.06 -1.54 5.18
CA ASN A 27 -11.93 -2.51 5.85
C ASN A 27 -11.16 -3.72 6.40
N PHE A 28 -9.88 -3.88 6.04
CA PHE A 28 -9.06 -4.95 6.58
C PHE A 28 -8.50 -4.53 7.94
N SER A 29 -8.45 -5.48 8.88
CA SER A 29 -7.87 -5.26 10.20
C SER A 29 -6.37 -5.57 10.23
N ASP A 30 -5.95 -6.60 9.49
CA ASP A 30 -4.57 -7.09 9.50
C ASP A 30 -4.17 -7.67 8.13
N LEU A 31 -2.90 -7.49 7.76
CA LEU A 31 -2.29 -8.05 6.56
C LEU A 31 -1.20 -9.09 6.88
N SER A 32 -1.04 -9.47 8.16
CA SER A 32 -0.01 -10.41 8.65
C SER A 32 -0.08 -11.81 8.03
N SER A 33 -1.24 -12.22 7.51
CA SER A 33 -1.43 -13.56 6.91
C SER A 33 -0.98 -13.63 5.44
N ILE A 34 -0.58 -12.50 4.86
CA ILE A 34 -0.26 -12.36 3.44
C ILE A 34 1.28 -12.42 3.28
N PRO A 35 1.81 -13.11 2.26
CA PRO A 35 3.25 -13.14 2.02
C PRO A 35 3.81 -11.78 1.57
N ASP A 36 5.06 -11.52 1.93
CA ASP A 36 5.75 -10.23 1.79
C ASP A 36 5.67 -9.61 0.38
N HIS A 37 5.80 -10.44 -0.65
CA HIS A 37 5.80 -9.99 -2.04
C HIS A 37 4.45 -9.40 -2.47
N ILE A 38 3.33 -9.92 -1.95
CA ILE A 38 1.99 -9.39 -2.24
C ILE A 38 1.77 -8.09 -1.47
N ILE A 39 2.29 -7.99 -0.24
CA ILE A 39 2.17 -6.78 0.58
C ILE A 39 2.88 -5.59 -0.08
N LEU A 40 4.07 -5.82 -0.65
CA LEU A 40 4.80 -4.80 -1.40
C LEU A 40 4.05 -4.37 -2.67
N ASP A 41 3.46 -5.30 -3.42
CA ASP A 41 2.69 -4.98 -4.63
C ASP A 41 1.41 -4.20 -4.29
N LEU A 42 0.76 -4.56 -3.18
CA LEU A 42 -0.40 -3.87 -2.62
C LEU A 42 -0.06 -2.45 -2.17
N LEU A 43 1.08 -2.25 -1.52
CA LEU A 43 1.59 -0.92 -1.13
C LEU A 43 1.86 -0.08 -2.39
N LEU A 44 2.56 -0.63 -3.38
CA LEU A 44 2.89 0.08 -4.62
C LEU A 44 1.63 0.51 -5.39
N ARG A 45 0.64 -0.38 -5.52
CA ARG A 45 -0.64 -0.05 -6.16
C ARG A 45 -1.47 0.92 -5.35
N THR A 46 -1.41 0.85 -4.03
CA THR A 46 -2.07 1.83 -3.14
C THR A 46 -1.48 3.23 -3.34
N LEU A 47 -0.16 3.33 -3.45
CA LEU A 47 0.55 4.58 -3.76
C LEU A 47 0.17 5.10 -5.14
N LYS A 48 0.16 4.21 -6.15
CA LYS A 48 -0.24 4.56 -7.53
C LYS A 48 -1.69 5.04 -7.61
N ALA A 49 -2.58 4.49 -6.78
CA ALA A 49 -3.96 4.91 -6.65
C ALA A 49 -4.13 6.21 -5.84
N GLY A 50 -3.07 6.74 -5.23
CA GLY A 50 -3.13 7.94 -4.39
C GLY A 50 -3.94 7.76 -3.10
N LYS A 51 -4.21 6.51 -2.69
CA LYS A 51 -5.11 6.17 -1.59
C LYS A 51 -4.40 5.95 -0.25
N LEU A 52 -3.16 6.42 -0.14
CA LEU A 52 -2.37 6.31 1.09
C LEU A 52 -2.97 7.22 2.17
N THR A 53 -3.75 6.62 3.07
CA THR A 53 -4.35 7.27 4.24
C THR A 53 -3.68 6.79 5.52
N GLU A 54 -3.81 7.55 6.62
CA GLU A 54 -3.15 7.20 7.89
C GLU A 54 -3.52 5.79 8.41
N LYS A 55 -4.80 5.39 8.27
CA LYS A 55 -5.26 4.04 8.62
C LYS A 55 -4.53 2.96 7.81
N VAL A 56 -4.41 3.19 6.52
CA VAL A 56 -3.74 2.27 5.59
C VAL A 56 -2.24 2.21 5.89
N LEU A 57 -1.62 3.34 6.20
CA LEU A 57 -0.22 3.38 6.62
C LEU A 57 -0.01 2.59 7.92
N LYS A 58 -0.88 2.77 8.92
CA LYS A 58 -0.85 2.02 10.18
C LYS A 58 -0.98 0.52 9.95
N LEU A 59 -1.87 0.10 9.04
CA LEU A 59 -2.00 -1.30 8.60
C LEU A 59 -0.69 -1.86 8.04
N PHE A 60 -0.04 -1.13 7.14
CA PHE A 60 1.22 -1.55 6.54
C PHE A 60 2.38 -1.59 7.54
N VAL A 61 2.41 -0.67 8.50
CA VAL A 61 3.39 -0.67 9.61
C VAL A 61 3.12 -1.83 10.56
N ALA A 62 1.86 -2.14 10.87
CA ALA A 62 1.47 -3.23 11.77
C ALA A 62 1.89 -4.62 11.25
N THR A 63 2.02 -4.78 9.93
CA THR A 63 2.60 -5.99 9.32
C THR A 63 4.04 -6.26 9.79
N GLY A 64 4.80 -5.24 10.22
CA GLY A 64 6.17 -5.41 10.72
C GLY A 64 7.19 -5.83 9.65
N ASN A 65 6.86 -5.65 8.37
CA ASN A 65 7.73 -6.04 7.27
C ASN A 65 8.84 -4.99 7.06
N ASP A 66 10.11 -5.41 7.21
CA ASP A 66 11.28 -4.55 7.08
C ASP A 66 11.31 -3.78 5.74
N LYS A 67 10.93 -4.44 4.64
CA LYS A 67 10.91 -3.82 3.30
C LYS A 67 9.85 -2.75 3.19
N VAL A 68 8.70 -2.94 3.84
CA VAL A 68 7.61 -1.96 3.88
C VAL A 68 8.03 -0.75 4.70
N LEU A 69 8.66 -0.98 5.86
CA LEU A 69 9.19 0.10 6.69
C LEU A 69 10.28 0.90 5.97
N ALA A 70 11.22 0.23 5.30
CA ALA A 70 12.23 0.87 4.48
C ALA A 70 11.61 1.69 3.34
N PHE A 71 10.53 1.20 2.70
CA PHE A 71 9.79 1.94 1.68
C PHE A 71 9.11 3.19 2.23
N ILE A 72 8.46 3.09 3.39
CA ILE A 72 7.80 4.22 4.06
C ILE A 72 8.83 5.28 4.47
N GLN A 73 9.99 4.86 4.99
CA GLN A 73 11.10 5.75 5.31
C GLN A 73 11.69 6.42 4.06
N ALA A 74 11.87 5.66 2.97
CA ALA A 74 12.36 6.19 1.69
C ALA A 74 11.38 7.22 1.08
N LEU A 75 10.08 7.08 1.32
CA LEU A 75 9.06 8.06 0.95
C LEU A 75 9.07 9.31 1.83
N ASN A 76 10.00 9.42 2.79
CA ASN A 76 10.13 10.52 3.76
C ASN A 76 8.83 10.80 4.52
N ILE A 77 8.01 9.77 4.74
CA ILE A 77 6.78 9.87 5.51
C ILE A 77 7.18 9.96 6.98
N GLN A 78 7.37 11.20 7.45
CA GLN A 78 7.57 11.47 8.86
C GLN A 78 6.24 11.22 9.57
N HIS A 79 6.20 10.18 10.41
CA HIS A 79 5.18 10.10 11.45
C HIS A 79 5.34 11.39 12.25
N VAL A 80 4.36 12.30 12.18
CA VAL A 80 4.38 13.51 13.00
C VAL A 80 4.23 13.05 14.44
N ILE A 81 5.36 12.74 15.06
CA ILE A 81 5.48 12.71 16.51
C ILE A 81 5.32 14.18 16.87
N THR A 82 4.12 14.59 17.26
CA THR A 82 3.95 15.89 17.91
C THR A 82 4.94 15.92 19.08
N PRO A 83 5.98 16.78 19.05
CA PRO A 83 6.89 16.87 20.17
C PRO A 83 6.09 17.50 21.32
N VAL A 84 5.75 16.70 22.32
CA VAL A 84 5.29 17.26 23.59
C VAL A 84 6.50 17.94 24.23
N LEU A 85 6.40 19.26 24.36
CA LEU A 85 7.39 20.10 25.03
C LEU A 85 7.50 19.66 26.50
N PRO A 86 8.66 19.26 27.01
CA PRO A 86 8.85 19.21 28.44
C PRO A 86 8.92 20.65 28.95
N THR A 87 7.91 21.03 29.73
CA THR A 87 7.87 22.23 30.58
C THR A 87 9.05 22.29 31.53
#